data_AF-A0A357N9R0-F1
#
_entry.id   AF-A0A357N9R0-F1
#
_cell.length_a   1.000
_cell.length_b   1.000
_cell.length_c   1.000
_cell.angle_alpha   90.00
_cell.angle_beta   90.00
_cell.angle_gamma   90.00
#
_symmetry.space_group_name_H-M   'P 1'
#
loop_
_entity.id
_entity.type
_entity.pdbx_description
1 polymer ?
#
loop_
_entity_poly.entity_id
_entity_poly.type
_entity_poly.pdbx_seq_one_letter_code
_entity_poly.pdbx_strand_id
1 'polypeptide(L)'
;MGSSRMFIRVLQYLRQKRLVAGTNLLIVGAGDAGAMIAREILNSQFCASKKLVGFIDDAKAKTGRLLLGAKVLGTRKEIGKIVERYKVNEIIIAMPSVAGDIIREIFQQCKSTGCIVKTLPGIYELIDGKVTVQQLRSVEIKDLLRRDPIKLDL
;
A
#
# COMPACT_ATOMS: atom_id res chain seq x y z
N MET A 1 -24.52 18.62 11.59
CA MET A 1 -23.60 18.15 10.52
C MET A 1 -22.65 17.00 10.96
N GLY A 2 -22.84 16.35 12.12
CA GLY A 2 -21.87 15.35 12.65
C GLY A 2 -22.13 13.88 12.32
N SER A 3 -23.29 13.54 11.75
CA SER A 3 -23.75 12.15 11.57
C SER A 3 -23.12 11.43 10.37
N SER A 4 -22.62 12.15 9.37
CA SER A 4 -22.11 11.56 8.12
C SER A 4 -20.83 10.74 8.33
N ARG A 5 -19.93 11.16 9.23
CA ARG A 5 -18.64 10.49 9.47
C ARG A 5 -18.78 9.18 10.23
N MET A 6 -19.70 9.14 11.19
CA MET A 6 -20.05 7.90 11.91
C MET A 6 -20.72 6.91 10.97
N PHE A 7 -21.61 7.38 10.09
CA PHE A 7 -22.27 6.53 9.10
C PHE A 7 -21.28 5.90 8.12
N ILE A 8 -20.31 6.69 7.63
CA ILE A 8 -19.23 6.18 6.78
C ILE A 8 -18.36 5.17 7.53
N ARG A 9 -18.03 5.42 8.81
CA ARG A 9 -17.26 4.47 9.63
C ARG A 9 -18.01 3.16 9.89
N VAL A 10 -19.31 3.23 10.14
CA VAL A 10 -20.17 2.05 10.34
C VAL A 10 -20.31 1.26 9.04
N LEU A 11 -20.52 1.95 7.91
CA LEU A 11 -20.52 1.32 6.58
C LEU A 11 -19.16 0.69 6.23
N GLN A 12 -18.04 1.32 6.60
CA GLN A 12 -16.69 0.76 6.45
C GLN A 12 -16.51 -0.49 7.31
N TYR A 13 -16.97 -0.47 8.56
CA TYR A 13 -16.93 -1.61 9.47
C TYR A 13 -17.79 -2.79 8.98
N LEU A 14 -18.99 -2.52 8.45
CA LEU A 14 -19.84 -3.56 7.86
C LEU A 14 -19.25 -4.12 6.55
N ARG A 15 -18.55 -3.30 5.76
CA ARG A 15 -17.73 -3.77 4.63
C ARG A 15 -16.60 -4.70 5.08
N GLN A 16 -16.01 -4.45 6.25
CA GLN A 16 -14.94 -5.26 6.84
C GLN A 16 -15.40 -6.66 7.26
N LYS A 17 -16.70 -6.85 7.55
CA LYS A 17 -17.28 -8.13 8.03
C LYS A 17 -17.88 -9.04 6.94
N ARG A 18 -17.86 -8.66 5.66
CA ARG A 18 -18.37 -9.52 4.58
C ARG A 18 -17.32 -10.57 4.19
N LEU A 19 -17.36 -11.71 4.87
CA LEU A 19 -16.55 -12.89 4.55
C LEU A 19 -16.96 -13.50 3.20
N VAL A 20 -15.95 -13.97 2.45
CA VAL A 20 -15.95 -14.66 1.13
C VAL A 20 -16.19 -13.80 -0.12
N ALA A 21 -15.68 -12.57 -0.14
CA ALA A 21 -15.26 -11.91 -1.39
C ALA A 21 -13.78 -11.54 -1.26
N GLY A 22 -12.96 -11.88 -2.25
CA GLY A 22 -11.52 -11.63 -2.20
C GLY A 22 -11.19 -10.15 -1.95
N THR A 23 -10.14 -9.89 -1.18
CA THR A 23 -9.66 -8.53 -0.89
C THR A 23 -8.81 -8.04 -2.06
N ASN A 24 -9.32 -7.08 -2.83
CA ASN A 24 -8.57 -6.43 -3.89
C ASN A 24 -7.48 -5.55 -3.29
N LEU A 25 -6.23 -5.89 -3.57
CA LEU A 25 -5.03 -5.27 -3.02
C LEU A 25 -4.32 -4.43 -4.08
N LEU A 26 -3.96 -3.20 -3.72
CA LEU A 26 -3.08 -2.34 -4.49
C LEU A 26 -1.77 -2.14 -3.72
N ILE A 27 -0.62 -2.18 -4.40
CA ILE A 27 0.69 -1.91 -3.78
C ILE A 27 1.24 -0.60 -4.34
N VAL A 28 1.61 0.33 -3.46
CA VAL A 28 2.32 1.57 -3.82
C VAL A 28 3.82 1.35 -3.64
N GLY A 29 4.57 1.54 -4.71
CA GLY A 29 5.98 1.16 -4.85
C GLY A 29 6.13 -0.11 -5.69
N ALA A 30 6.57 0.02 -6.95
CA ALA A 30 6.91 -1.09 -7.84
C ALA A 30 8.43 -1.30 -7.89
N GLY A 31 9.09 -1.19 -6.74
CA GLY A 31 10.51 -1.51 -6.54
C GLY A 31 10.69 -2.85 -5.83
N ASP A 32 11.88 -3.10 -5.31
CA ASP A 32 12.25 -4.39 -4.70
C ASP A 32 11.35 -4.75 -3.52
N ALA A 33 11.12 -3.81 -2.58
CA ALA A 33 10.24 -4.04 -1.44
C ALA A 33 8.79 -4.36 -1.87
N GLY A 34 8.30 -3.71 -2.92
CA GLY A 34 6.99 -3.97 -3.51
C GLY A 34 6.90 -5.35 -4.14
N ALA A 35 7.94 -5.77 -4.86
CA ALA A 35 8.03 -7.11 -5.44
C ALA A 35 8.11 -8.20 -4.35
N MET A 36 8.91 -7.96 -3.30
CA MET A 36 9.07 -8.89 -2.19
C MET A 36 7.75 -9.10 -1.44
N ILE A 37 7.06 -8.03 -1.05
CA ILE A 37 5.80 -8.16 -0.32
C ILE A 37 4.70 -8.77 -1.21
N ALA A 38 4.68 -8.46 -2.51
CA ALA A 38 3.76 -9.08 -3.44
C ALA A 38 3.99 -10.60 -3.54
N ARG A 39 5.25 -11.04 -3.65
CA ARG A 39 5.60 -12.46 -3.67
C ARG A 39 5.19 -13.16 -2.39
N GLU A 40 5.44 -12.53 -1.25
CA GLU A 40 5.04 -13.08 0.05
C GLU A 40 3.51 -13.23 0.15
N ILE A 41 2.75 -12.24 -0.30
CA ILE A 41 1.29 -12.28 -0.30
C ILE A 41 0.75 -13.38 -1.22
N LEU A 42 1.36 -13.55 -2.40
CA LEU A 42 0.94 -14.58 -3.36
C LEU A 42 1.26 -16.00 -2.86
N ASN A 43 2.32 -16.16 -2.07
CA ASN A 43 2.74 -17.47 -1.55
C ASN A 43 2.16 -17.80 -0.17
N SER A 44 1.67 -16.81 0.58
CA SER A 44 1.19 -16.99 1.94
C SER A 44 -0.24 -17.52 1.99
N GLN A 45 -0.44 -18.67 2.66
CA GLN A 45 -1.78 -19.23 2.90
C GLN A 45 -2.68 -18.27 3.71
N PHE A 46 -2.09 -17.46 4.58
CA PHE A 46 -2.80 -16.42 5.35
C PHE A 46 -3.37 -15.30 4.46
N CYS A 47 -2.86 -15.18 3.24
CA CYS A 47 -3.25 -14.16 2.27
C CYS A 47 -4.02 -14.71 1.08
N ALA A 48 -4.47 -15.98 1.12
CA ALA A 48 -5.12 -16.65 -0.02
C ALA A 48 -6.37 -15.94 -0.56
N SER A 49 -7.02 -15.11 0.27
CA SER A 49 -8.17 -14.29 -0.14
C SER A 49 -7.79 -12.95 -0.77
N LYS A 50 -6.52 -12.56 -0.79
CA LYS A 50 -6.05 -11.29 -1.38
C LYS A 50 -5.77 -11.47 -2.86
N LYS A 51 -6.30 -10.54 -3.66
CA LYS A 51 -6.03 -10.45 -5.10
C LYS A 51 -5.21 -9.21 -5.37
N LEU A 52 -3.96 -9.38 -5.80
CA LEU A 52 -3.15 -8.25 -6.27
C LEU A 52 -3.74 -7.69 -7.56
N VAL A 53 -4.27 -6.47 -7.48
CA VAL A 53 -4.85 -5.75 -8.62
C VAL A 53 -3.78 -5.10 -9.48
N GLY A 54 -2.73 -4.60 -8.85
CA GLY A 54 -1.66 -3.89 -9.54
C GLY A 54 -0.76 -3.11 -8.60
N PHE A 55 0.18 -2.41 -9.21
CA PHE A 55 1.12 -1.53 -8.54
C PHE A 55 0.88 -0.07 -8.92
N ILE A 56 1.34 0.84 -8.07
CA ILE A 56 1.47 2.27 -8.32
C ILE A 56 2.94 2.64 -8.17
N ASP A 57 3.48 3.40 -9.10
CA ASP A 57 4.85 3.91 -9.01
C ASP A 57 4.96 5.22 -9.80
N ASP A 58 5.64 6.21 -9.23
CA ASP A 58 5.78 7.53 -9.86
C ASP A 58 6.84 7.56 -10.97
N ALA A 59 7.68 6.53 -11.06
CA ALA A 59 8.57 6.35 -12.19
C ALA A 59 7.75 6.03 -13.46
N LYS A 60 7.45 7.05 -14.27
CA LYS A 60 6.66 6.95 -15.51
C LYS A 60 7.12 5.82 -16.43
N ALA A 61 8.42 5.54 -16.46
CA ALA A 61 8.98 4.44 -17.27
C ALA A 61 8.42 3.06 -16.89
N LYS A 62 7.90 2.89 -15.67
CA LYS A 62 7.31 1.63 -15.18
C LYS A 62 5.83 1.48 -15.50
N THR A 63 5.11 2.56 -15.80
CA THR A 63 3.67 2.51 -16.09
C THR A 63 3.38 1.52 -17.23
N GLY A 64 2.39 0.65 -17.04
CA GLY A 64 2.03 -0.41 -17.98
C GLY A 64 2.90 -1.66 -17.94
N ARG A 65 4.09 -1.61 -17.31
CA ARG A 65 4.95 -2.80 -17.15
C ARG A 65 4.34 -3.79 -16.17
N LEU A 66 4.69 -5.06 -16.36
CA LEU A 66 4.30 -6.16 -15.48
C LEU A 66 5.38 -6.40 -14.42
N LEU A 67 4.94 -6.60 -13.19
CA LEU A 67 5.73 -7.09 -12.07
C LEU A 67 4.96 -8.24 -11.43
N LEU A 68 5.54 -9.44 -11.42
CA LEU A 68 4.87 -10.65 -10.90
C LEU A 68 3.46 -10.87 -11.48
N GLY A 69 3.29 -10.61 -12.78
CA GLY A 69 2.01 -10.78 -13.49
C GLY A 69 0.99 -9.65 -13.26
N ALA A 70 1.25 -8.69 -12.39
CA ALA A 70 0.38 -7.52 -12.16
C ALA A 70 0.97 -6.25 -12.79
N LYS A 71 0.12 -5.38 -13.35
CA LYS A 71 0.56 -4.15 -14.02
C LYS A 71 0.86 -3.03 -13.04
N VAL A 72 1.81 -2.16 -13.38
CA VAL A 72 1.90 -0.81 -12.81
C VAL A 72 0.81 0.05 -13.47
N LEU A 73 -0.24 0.38 -12.71
CA LEU A 73 -1.48 0.96 -13.23
C LEU A 73 -1.42 2.47 -13.41
N GLY A 74 -0.46 3.14 -12.78
CA GLY A 74 -0.31 4.59 -12.84
C GLY A 74 0.57 5.13 -11.71
N THR A 75 0.47 6.43 -11.52
CA THR A 75 1.21 7.20 -10.51
C THR A 75 0.39 7.43 -9.25
N ARG A 76 0.99 7.97 -8.18
CA ARG A 76 0.29 8.24 -6.91
C ARG A 76 -0.91 9.18 -7.08
N LYS A 77 -0.86 10.08 -8.07
CA LYS A 77 -1.93 11.02 -8.42
C LYS A 77 -3.20 10.32 -8.93
N GLU A 78 -3.10 9.07 -9.37
CA GLU A 78 -4.21 8.32 -9.97
C GLU A 78 -4.85 7.31 -8.99
N ILE A 79 -4.32 7.20 -7.77
CA ILE A 79 -4.77 6.23 -6.76
C ILE A 79 -6.29 6.25 -6.57
N GLY A 80 -6.91 7.42 -6.42
CA GLY A 80 -8.37 7.53 -6.24
C GLY A 80 -9.16 6.90 -7.40
N LYS A 81 -8.82 7.25 -8.64
CA LYS A 81 -9.47 6.72 -9.86
C LYS A 81 -9.25 5.21 -10.00
N ILE A 82 -8.05 4.73 -9.68
CA ILE A 82 -7.68 3.32 -9.74
C ILE A 82 -8.45 2.52 -8.68
N VAL A 83 -8.54 3.04 -7.45
CA VAL A 83 -9.30 2.41 -6.37
C VAL A 83 -10.77 2.23 -6.75
N GLU A 84 -11.40 3.26 -7.32
CA GLU A 84 -12.79 3.19 -7.75
C GLU A 84 -13.02 2.22 -8.92
N ARG A 85 -12.12 2.24 -9.90
CA ARG A 85 -12.17 1.39 -11.09
C ARG A 85 -12.02 -0.09 -10.75
N TYR A 86 -11.03 -0.41 -9.93
CA TYR A 86 -10.68 -1.81 -9.61
C TYR A 86 -11.28 -2.30 -8.30
N LYS A 87 -12.13 -1.49 -7.64
CA LYS A 87 -12.79 -1.82 -6.37
C LYS A 87 -11.77 -2.27 -5.32
N VAL A 88 -10.69 -1.52 -5.17
CA VAL A 88 -9.61 -1.82 -4.22
C VAL A 88 -10.14 -1.71 -2.79
N ASN A 89 -9.77 -2.67 -1.95
CA ASN A 89 -10.16 -2.74 -0.55
C ASN A 89 -8.99 -2.41 0.38
N GLU A 90 -7.78 -2.80 0.00
CA GLU A 90 -6.56 -2.62 0.78
C GLU A 90 -5.45 -2.03 -0.08
N ILE A 91 -4.69 -1.11 0.51
CA ILE A 91 -3.51 -0.50 -0.10
C ILE A 91 -2.31 -0.76 0.80
N ILE A 92 -1.23 -1.28 0.24
CA ILE A 92 0.05 -1.44 0.94
C ILE A 92 1.05 -0.43 0.40
N ILE A 93 1.62 0.39 1.27
CA ILE A 93 2.73 1.28 0.94
C ILE A 93 4.03 0.50 1.16
N ALA A 94 4.69 0.10 0.07
CA ALA A 94 5.91 -0.70 0.06
C ALA A 94 7.13 0.15 -0.34
N MET A 95 7.34 1.25 0.39
CA MET A 95 8.39 2.23 0.13
C MET A 95 9.23 2.51 1.39
N PRO A 96 9.96 1.50 1.92
CA PRO A 96 10.61 1.58 3.23
C PRO A 96 11.78 2.58 3.31
N SER A 97 12.39 2.92 2.17
CA SER A 97 13.52 3.86 2.04
C SER A 97 13.11 5.30 1.72
N VAL A 98 11.82 5.55 1.54
CA VAL A 98 11.31 6.86 1.14
C VAL A 98 11.12 7.77 2.35
N ALA A 99 11.41 9.06 2.16
CA ALA A 99 11.28 10.10 3.17
C ALA A 99 9.85 10.24 3.71
N GLY A 100 9.74 10.66 4.97
CA GLY A 100 8.48 10.62 5.72
C GLY A 100 7.42 11.59 5.19
N ASP A 101 7.84 12.69 4.59
CA ASP A 101 6.98 13.67 3.92
C ASP A 101 6.28 13.07 2.69
N ILE A 102 6.99 12.32 1.86
CA ILE A 102 6.43 11.61 0.71
C ILE A 102 5.48 10.50 1.19
N ILE A 103 5.86 9.74 2.23
CA ILE A 103 4.95 8.75 2.84
C ILE A 103 3.67 9.41 3.36
N ARG A 104 3.77 10.61 3.95
CA ARG A 104 2.62 11.40 4.40
C ARG A 104 1.73 11.78 3.23
N GLU A 105 2.27 12.27 2.12
CA GLU A 105 1.49 12.60 0.92
C GLU A 105 0.73 11.39 0.40
N ILE A 106 1.43 10.26 0.21
CA ILE A 106 0.84 9.01 -0.28
C ILE A 106 -0.25 8.54 0.68
N PHE A 107 0.02 8.56 1.99
CA PHE A 107 -0.94 8.14 2.99
C PHE A 107 -2.22 8.98 2.98
N GLN A 108 -2.12 10.31 2.81
CA GLN A 108 -3.32 11.16 2.72
C GLN A 108 -4.14 10.84 1.46
N GLN A 109 -3.49 10.62 0.32
CA GLN A 109 -4.17 10.19 -0.91
C GLN A 109 -4.89 8.86 -0.70
N CYS A 110 -4.21 7.85 -0.16
CA CYS A 110 -4.80 6.55 0.15
C CYS A 110 -5.94 6.64 1.17
N LYS A 111 -5.81 7.48 2.20
CA LYS A 111 -6.82 7.63 3.25
C LYS A 111 -8.14 8.20 2.73
N SER A 112 -8.08 9.11 1.74
CA SER A 112 -9.28 9.68 1.12
C SER A 112 -10.14 8.67 0.36
N THR A 113 -9.60 7.49 0.01
CA THR A 113 -10.34 6.46 -0.74
C THR A 113 -11.20 5.56 0.16
N GLY A 114 -10.97 5.59 1.47
CA GLY A 114 -11.64 4.71 2.44
C GLY A 114 -11.13 3.26 2.44
N CYS A 115 -10.05 2.95 1.71
CA CYS A 115 -9.38 1.65 1.78
C CYS A 115 -8.68 1.46 3.13
N ILE A 116 -8.46 0.19 3.50
CA ILE A 116 -7.52 -0.16 4.57
C ILE A 116 -6.11 0.17 4.05
N VAL A 117 -5.34 0.96 4.79
CA VAL A 117 -3.97 1.34 4.40
C VAL A 117 -2.98 0.74 5.38
N LYS A 118 -2.04 -0.05 4.85
CA LYS A 118 -0.90 -0.61 5.59
C LYS A 118 0.40 -0.13 4.98
N THR A 119 1.48 -0.22 5.73
CA THR A 119 2.82 0.12 5.27
C THR A 119 3.82 -0.93 5.73
N LEU A 120 4.90 -1.06 4.96
CA LEU A 120 6.13 -1.62 5.50
C LEU A 120 6.78 -0.62 6.46
N PRO A 121 7.43 -1.11 7.53
CA PRO A 121 8.19 -0.25 8.42
C PRO A 121 9.40 0.37 7.70
N GLY A 122 10.09 1.31 8.35
CA GLY A 122 11.25 1.95 7.74
C GLY A 122 12.35 0.94 7.45
N ILE A 123 13.25 1.25 6.52
CA ILE A 123 14.33 0.32 6.13
C ILE A 123 15.19 -0.12 7.33
N TYR A 124 15.41 0.75 8.32
CA TYR A 124 16.17 0.44 9.54
C TYR A 124 15.44 -0.51 10.51
N GLU A 125 14.13 -0.68 10.35
CA GLU A 125 13.33 -1.64 11.14
C GLU A 125 13.21 -3.00 10.44
N LEU A 126 13.61 -3.10 9.17
CA LEU A 126 13.59 -4.35 8.42
C LEU A 126 14.86 -5.14 8.72
N ILE A 127 14.71 -6.26 9.43
CA ILE A 127 15.81 -7.17 9.77
C ILE A 127 16.31 -7.87 8.51
N ASP A 128 17.62 -7.81 8.24
CA ASP A 128 18.33 -8.44 7.12
C ASP A 128 17.72 -8.17 5.72
N GLY A 129 16.99 -7.06 5.55
CA GLY A 129 16.29 -6.76 4.29
C GLY A 129 15.16 -7.75 3.96
N LYS A 130 14.74 -8.60 4.91
CA LYS A 130 13.61 -9.51 4.73
C LYS A 130 12.31 -8.75 4.89
N VAL A 131 11.42 -8.95 3.92
CA VAL A 131 10.08 -8.37 3.88
C VAL A 131 9.06 -9.49 3.98
N THR A 132 8.26 -9.49 5.04
CA THR A 132 7.21 -10.48 5.30
C THR A 132 5.85 -9.83 5.55
N VAL A 133 4.77 -10.60 5.40
CA VAL A 133 3.40 -10.10 5.63
C VAL A 133 3.13 -9.73 7.08
N GLN A 134 3.85 -10.32 8.04
CA GLN A 134 3.71 -10.03 9.47
C GLN A 134 4.22 -8.63 9.84
N GLN A 135 5.12 -8.06 9.02
CA GLN A 135 5.63 -6.71 9.23
C GLN A 135 4.65 -5.62 8.73
N LEU A 136 3.61 -5.99 7.99
CA LEU A 136 2.60 -5.04 7.53
C LEU A 136 1.78 -4.50 8.70
N ARG A 137 1.88 -3.19 8.94
CA ARG A 137 1.15 -2.50 10.00
C ARG A 137 0.43 -1.26 9.48
N SER A 138 -0.48 -0.73 10.30
CA SER A 138 -1.07 0.59 10.03
C SER A 138 0.03 1.66 10.00
N VAL A 139 -0.20 2.72 9.23
CA VAL A 139 0.72 3.87 9.18
C VAL A 139 0.72 4.59 10.52
N GLU A 140 1.91 4.79 11.08
CA GLU A 140 2.14 5.45 12.37
C GLU A 140 2.83 6.81 12.21
N ILE A 141 2.81 7.63 13.26
CA ILE A 141 3.46 8.95 13.25
C ILE A 141 4.94 8.84 12.88
N LYS A 142 5.65 7.81 13.38
CA LYS A 142 7.07 7.58 13.08
C LYS A 142 7.36 7.38 11.59
N ASP A 143 6.41 6.83 10.82
CA ASP A 143 6.55 6.68 9.37
C ASP A 143 6.50 8.03 8.65
N LEU A 144 5.78 8.99 9.22
CA LEU A 144 5.62 10.34 8.70
C LEU A 144 6.75 11.29 9.13
N LEU A 145 7.65 10.80 9.99
CA LEU A 145 8.79 11.52 10.56
C LEU A 145 10.12 10.86 10.18
N ARG A 146 10.11 9.96 9.18
CA ARG A 146 11.34 9.39 8.63
C ARG A 146 12.21 10.51 8.09
N ARG A 147 13.47 10.51 8.50
CA ARG A 147 14.49 11.40 7.94
C ARG A 147 14.79 10.98 6.51
N ASP A 148 15.31 11.92 5.73
CA ASP A 148 15.80 11.62 4.39
C ASP A 148 16.86 10.53 4.44
N PRO A 149 16.83 9.60 3.46
CA PRO A 149 17.91 8.64 3.32
C PRO A 149 19.23 9.40 3.14
N ILE A 150 20.20 9.10 4.01
CA ILE A 150 21.54 9.68 3.93
C ILE A 150 22.12 9.26 2.59
N LYS A 151 22.35 10.23 1.69
CA LYS A 151 23.20 10.00 0.53
C LYS A 151 24.62 9.87 1.06
N LEU A 152 25.11 8.65 1.17
CA LEU A 152 26.55 8.42 1.26
C LEU A 152 27.10 8.76 -0.13
N ASP A 153 27.71 9.93 -0.26
CA ASP A 153 28.55 10.23 -1.41
C ASP A 153 29.70 9.21 -1.39
N LEU A 154 29.71 8.31 -2.38
CA LEU A 154 30.80 7.40 -2.70
C LEU A 154 31.67 8.02 -3.80
#